data_AF-A0A953PK50-F1
#
_entry.id   AF-A0A953PK50-F1
#
_cell.length_a   1.000
_cell.length_b   1.000
_cell.length_c   1.000
_cell.angle_alpha   90.00
_cell.angle_beta   90.00
_cell.angle_gamma   90.00
#
_symmetry.space_group_name_H-M   'P 1'
#
loop_
_entity.id
_entity.type
_entity.pdbx_description
1 polymer ?
#
loop_
_entity_poly.entity_id
_entity_poly.type
_entity_poly.pdbx_seq_one_letter_code
_entity_poly.pdbx_strand_id
1 'polypeptide(L)' 'MIDRQKLETLLSRRFPGATHDQIAAAANAIMGLEDEWEEVSTEQDFGFNYAVQCTDICALAREAEAGTEFRLLRRRMNS' A
#
# COMPACT_ATOMS: atom_id res chain seq x y z
N MET A 1 5.27 5.35 -8.97
CA MET A 1 5.90 6.55 -8.38
C MET A 1 5.06 7.77 -8.73
N ILE A 2 4.59 8.52 -7.74
CA ILE A 2 3.80 9.75 -7.97
C ILE A 2 4.73 10.89 -8.37
N ASP A 3 4.32 11.72 -9.32
CA ASP A 3 5.07 12.93 -9.70
C ASP A 3 4.97 14.00 -8.59
N ARG A 4 6.06 14.73 -8.36
CA ARG A 4 6.16 15.76 -7.31
C ARG A 4 5.10 16.84 -7.48
N GLN A 5 4.90 17.35 -8.70
CA GLN A 5 3.97 18.43 -8.98
C GLN A 5 2.52 17.99 -8.71
N LYS A 6 2.22 16.71 -9.01
CA LYS A 6 0.93 16.11 -8.68
C LYS A 6 0.73 16.00 -7.16
N LEU A 7 1.77 15.63 -6.41
CA LEU A 7 1.72 15.55 -4.95
C LEU A 7 1.51 16.94 -4.31
N GLU A 8 2.25 17.96 -4.73
CA GLU A 8 2.08 19.35 -4.25
C GLU A 8 0.68 19.90 -4.56
N THR A 9 0.13 19.57 -5.73
CA THR A 9 -1.25 19.94 -6.10
C THR A 9 -2.28 19.28 -5.19
N LEU A 10 -2.07 18.02 -4.80
CA LEU A 10 -2.96 17.33 -3.86
C LEU A 10 -2.86 17.95 -2.46
N LEU A 11 -1.64 18.20 -1.98
CA LEU A 11 -1.41 18.77 -0.66
C LEU A 11 -2.00 20.19 -0.55
N SER A 12 -1.81 21.03 -1.56
CA SER A 12 -2.37 22.40 -1.57
C SER A 12 -3.91 22.39 -1.57
N ARG A 13 -4.55 21.45 -2.26
CA ARG A 13 -6.02 21.27 -2.21
C ARG A 13 -6.49 20.73 -0.86
N ARG A 14 -5.74 19.83 -0.25
CA ARG A 14 -6.12 19.17 1.01
C ARG A 14 -5.91 20.08 2.23
N PHE A 15 -4.94 20.98 2.15
CA PHE A 15 -4.52 21.87 3.23
C PHE A 15 -4.48 23.33 2.74
N PRO A 16 -5.65 23.96 2.52
CA PRO A 16 -5.72 25.32 1.93
C PRO A 16 -5.11 26.42 2.80
N GLY A 17 -4.85 26.17 4.10
CA GLY A 17 -4.19 27.10 5.01
C GLY A 17 -2.67 26.91 5.13
N ALA A 18 -2.10 25.91 4.45
CA ALA A 18 -0.67 25.66 4.49
C ALA A 18 0.07 26.63 3.55
N THR A 19 1.24 27.11 3.97
CA THR A 19 2.11 27.91 3.11
C THR A 19 2.77 27.05 2.04
N HIS A 20 3.21 27.68 0.96
CA HIS A 20 3.94 26.99 -0.10
C HIS A 20 5.16 26.22 0.44
N ASP A 21 5.90 26.80 1.39
CA ASP A 21 7.09 26.16 1.98
C ASP A 21 6.73 24.91 2.80
N GLN A 22 5.60 24.93 3.52
CA GLN A 22 5.10 23.76 4.24
C GLN A 22 4.70 22.63 3.28
N ILE A 23 4.08 22.98 2.16
CA ILE A 23 3.71 22.02 1.10
C ILE A 23 4.97 21.42 0.48
N ALA A 24 5.95 22.25 0.12
CA ALA A 24 7.21 21.80 -0.49
C ALA A 24 8.03 20.91 0.46
N ALA A 25 8.07 21.26 1.76
CA ALA A 25 8.73 20.46 2.79
C ALA A 25 8.04 19.09 2.99
N ALA A 26 6.70 19.07 3.04
CA ALA A 26 5.94 17.82 3.14
C ALA A 26 6.14 16.94 1.89
N ALA A 27 6.12 17.53 0.69
CA ALA A 27 6.39 16.80 -0.54
C ALA A 27 7.81 16.20 -0.56
N ASN A 28 8.82 16.95 -0.11
CA ASN A 28 10.19 16.44 0.05
C ASN A 28 10.25 15.25 1.00
N ALA A 29 9.62 15.36 2.17
CA ALA A 29 9.59 14.29 3.16
C ALA A 29 8.93 13.02 2.60
N ILE A 30 7.74 13.15 2.01
CA ILE A 30 6.99 12.01 1.44
C ILE A 30 7.76 11.33 0.31
N MET A 31 8.35 12.12 -0.60
CA MET A 31 9.13 11.56 -1.71
C MET A 31 10.44 10.90 -1.25
N GLY A 32 10.94 11.26 -0.06
CA GLY A 32 12.11 10.66 0.56
C GLY A 32 11.81 9.49 1.50
N LEU A 33 10.54 9.17 1.74
CA LEU A 33 10.17 7.96 2.48
C LEU A 33 10.43 6.75 1.58
N GLU A 34 11.16 5.78 2.13
CA GLU A 34 11.25 4.45 1.52
C GLU A 34 9.87 3.79 1.55
N ASP A 35 9.61 2.90 0.57
CA ASP A 35 8.39 2.11 0.58
C ASP A 35 8.36 1.23 1.83
N GLU A 36 7.57 1.64 2.83
CA GLU A 36 7.39 0.94 4.10
C GLU A 36 6.68 -0.42 3.93
N TRP A 37 6.03 -0.61 2.79
CA TRP A 37 5.21 -1.75 2.48
C TRP A 37 5.72 -2.41 1.21
N GLU A 38 5.93 -3.70 1.27
CA GLU A 38 6.29 -4.52 0.11
C GLU A 38 5.14 -5.45 -0.25
N GLU A 39 4.95 -5.64 -1.55
CA GLU A 39 3.98 -6.58 -2.07
C GLU A 39 4.50 -8.01 -1.85
N VAL A 40 3.68 -8.83 -1.21
CA VAL A 40 4.01 -10.22 -0.92
C VAL A 40 3.35 -11.10 -1.97
N SER A 41 4.12 -12.03 -2.54
CA SER A 41 3.55 -13.03 -3.43
C SER A 41 2.58 -13.92 -2.65
N THR A 42 1.33 -13.95 -3.10
CA THR A 42 0.29 -14.84 -2.58
C THR A 42 0.59 -16.33 -2.82
N GLU A 43 1.55 -16.65 -3.68
CA GLU A 43 1.79 -18.01 -4.16
C GLU A 43 2.91 -18.76 -3.44
N GLN A 44 3.88 -18.07 -2.81
CA GLN A 44 5.10 -18.73 -2.30
C GLN A 44 5.50 -18.37 -0.86
N ASP A 45 5.20 -17.16 -0.37
CA ASP A 45 5.75 -16.68 0.90
C ASP A 45 4.91 -17.03 2.14
N PHE A 46 3.64 -17.38 1.91
CA PHE A 46 2.84 -18.04 2.93
C PHE A 46 2.91 -19.53 2.63
N GLY A 47 3.51 -20.33 3.53
CA GLY A 47 3.51 -21.80 3.45
C GLY A 47 2.10 -22.45 3.44
N PHE A 48 1.05 -21.63 3.35
CA PHE A 48 -0.29 -22.03 2.98
C PHE A 48 -0.33 -22.24 1.47
N ASN A 49 0.13 -23.41 1.06
CA ASN A 49 -0.38 -24.04 -0.15
C ASN A 49 -1.91 -23.92 -0.13
N TYR A 50 -2.52 -23.62 -1.27
CA TYR A 50 -3.95 -23.78 -1.49
C TYR A 50 -4.35 -25.22 -1.13
N ALA A 51 -4.61 -25.47 0.15
CA ALA A 51 -5.27 -26.65 0.59
C ALA A 51 -6.71 -26.44 0.13
N VAL A 52 -7.14 -27.29 -0.80
CA VAL A 52 -8.50 -27.40 -1.36
C VAL A 52 -9.59 -27.58 -0.27
N GLN A 53 -9.22 -27.52 1.01
CA GLN A 53 -10.02 -27.78 2.21
C GLN A 53 -10.03 -26.58 3.19
N CYS A 54 -9.62 -25.38 2.78
CA CYS A 54 -9.57 -24.22 3.65
C CYS A 54 -10.76 -23.25 3.51
N THR A 55 -11.93 -23.78 3.16
CA THR A 55 -13.17 -23.00 2.95
C THR A 55 -13.62 -22.22 4.19
N ASP A 56 -13.31 -22.73 5.39
CA ASP A 56 -13.83 -22.17 6.65
C ASP A 56 -12.80 -21.35 7.45
N ILE A 57 -11.52 -21.38 7.05
CA ILE A 57 -10.39 -20.77 7.79
C ILE A 57 -9.72 -19.64 6.98
N CYS A 58 -9.76 -19.71 5.64
CA CYS A 58 -9.22 -18.66 4.79
C CYS A 58 -10.24 -17.53 4.65
N ALA A 59 -10.05 -16.45 5.41
CA ALA A 59 -10.92 -15.27 5.44
C ALA A 59 -11.17 -14.59 4.07
N LEU A 60 -10.45 -15.00 3.01
CA LEU A 60 -10.53 -14.42 1.66
C LEU A 60 -10.90 -15.45 0.57
N ALA A 61 -11.13 -16.72 0.91
CA ALA A 61 -11.32 -17.79 -0.08
C ALA A 61 -12.59 -17.59 -0.92
N ARG A 62 -13.71 -17.25 -0.27
CA ARG A 62 -14.99 -17.02 -0.94
C ARG A 62 -14.93 -15.85 -1.91
N GLU A 63 -14.27 -14.77 -1.51
CA GLU A 63 -14.13 -13.56 -2.31
C GLU A 63 -13.15 -13.77 -3.47
N ALA A 64 -12.10 -14.57 -3.29
CA ALA A 64 -11.20 -14.98 -4.36
C ALA A 64 -11.93 -15.85 -5.41
N GLU A 65 -12.77 -16.81 -4.98
CA GLU A 65 -13.63 -17.60 -5.90
C GLU A 65 -14.63 -16.73 -6.67
N ALA A 66 -15.11 -15.64 -6.05
CA ALA A 66 -15.96 -14.64 -6.71
C ALA A 66 -15.19 -13.74 -7.69
N GLY A 67 -13.89 -13.95 -7.88
CA GLY A 67 -13.04 -13.18 -8.80
C GLY A 67 -12.51 -11.87 -8.24
N THR A 68 -12.49 -11.71 -6.91
CA THR A 68 -11.92 -10.52 -6.27
C THR A 68 -10.39 -10.58 -6.33
N GLU A 69 -9.78 -9.56 -6.91
CA GLU A 69 -8.32 -9.41 -6.87
C GLU A 69 -7.87 -8.78 -5.55
N PHE A 70 -6.90 -9.41 -4.89
CA PHE A 70 -6.31 -8.94 -3.65
C PHE A 70 -4.85 -8.55 -3.86
N ARG A 71 -4.43 -7.46 -3.23
CA ARG A 71 -3.02 -7.07 -3.09
C ARG A 71 -2.63 -7.17 -1.63
N LEU A 72 -1.72 -8.08 -1.31
CA LEU A 72 -1.20 -8.25 0.05
C LEU A 72 0.08 -7.44 0.22
N LEU A 73 0.07 -6.59 1.25
CA LEU A 73 1.21 -5.75 1.60
C LEU A 73 1.72 -6.13 2.99
N ARG A 74 3.02 -6.39 3.09
CA ARG A 74 3.70 -6.59 4.39
C ARG A 74 4.49 -5.35 4.73
N ARG A 75 4.39 -4.90 5.98
CA ARG A 75 5.23 -3.81 6.49
C ARG A 75 6.66 -4.34 6.62
N ARG A 76 7.62 -3.62 6.06
CA ARG A 76 9.03 -3.88 6.31
C ARG A 76 9.32 -3.62 7.79
N MET A 77 9.85 -4.63 8.48
CA MET A 77 10.45 -4.42 9.80
C MET A 77 11.83 -3.84 9.58
N ASN A 78 11.97 -2.53 9.75
CA ASN A 78 13.31 -1.92 9.81
C ASN A 78 14.00 -2.47 11.07
N SER A 79 15.05 -3.30 10.89
CA SER A 79 16.00 -3.66 11.95
C SER A 79 16.97 -2.52 12.21
#